data_AF-A0A534Z946-F1
#
_entry.id   AF-A0A534Z946-F1
#
_cell.length_a   1.000
_cell.length_b   1.000
_cell.length_c   1.000
_cell.angle_alpha   90.00
_cell.angle_beta   90.00
_cell.angle_gamma   90.00
#
_symmetry.space_group_name_H-M   'P 1'
#
loop_
_entity.id
_entity.type
_entity.pdbx_description
1 polymer ?
#
loop_
_entity_poly.entity_id
_entity_poly.type
_entity_poly.pdbx_seq_one_letter_code
_entity_poly.pdbx_strand_id
1 'polypeptide(L)'
;MARAGRRGSPGSRPVHARRSTGSALPPRCGPAPTEPNHPLDSRRQVDFEAGSGLMTRPLVRAPAVLGILKPEFEAVRRTRLHEKVAKQIERLIVEGGLTPGDKLPPERELCVMFRVSRSSVRDAIRTLELAGLVEPRQGEGTVVCDVSADSLVNPLAAVLVRKRTLVGELLDVRKMIEPPLAARAASHASPEEIAHLEDILRRQGQKVRRRELAIEEDSEFHYNIAMAAKNSVVLKVLDVLMDLLRASRERSLQFEGRLEKSFSGHQQILRAIKRHDAPAAERAMRQHLEKIEEIILKKL
;
A
#
# COMPACT_ATOMS: atom_id res chain seq x y z
N MET A 1 -12.29 -37.10 41.15
CA MET A 1 -11.97 -36.63 42.52
C MET A 1 -10.49 -36.23 42.59
N ALA A 2 -10.05 -35.59 43.68
CA ALA A 2 -8.85 -34.72 43.80
C ALA A 2 -9.00 -33.40 42.99
N ARG A 3 -8.82 -32.17 43.51
CA ARG A 3 -7.87 -31.52 44.48
C ARG A 3 -6.48 -31.22 43.89
N ALA A 4 -5.82 -30.08 44.16
CA ALA A 4 -6.23 -28.73 44.62
C ALA A 4 -5.00 -27.77 44.67
N GLY A 5 -5.20 -26.45 44.48
CA GLY A 5 -4.19 -25.37 44.74
C GLY A 5 -4.27 -24.25 43.68
N ARG A 6 -4.69 -23.01 43.98
CA ARG A 6 -4.02 -21.91 44.74
C ARG A 6 -2.70 -21.46 44.10
N ARG A 7 -2.35 -20.18 43.91
CA ARG A 7 -2.93 -18.81 43.97
C ARG A 7 -1.68 -17.89 44.08
N GLY A 8 -1.54 -16.79 43.33
CA GLY A 8 -0.41 -15.87 43.55
C GLY A 8 -0.33 -14.63 42.64
N SER A 9 -0.48 -13.44 43.23
CA SER A 9 -0.32 -12.08 42.65
C SER A 9 -0.40 -11.05 43.81
N PRO A 10 -0.14 -9.72 43.65
CA PRO A 10 0.58 -8.97 42.60
C PRO A 10 1.63 -7.96 43.17
N GLY A 11 2.17 -7.05 42.33
CA GLY A 11 2.79 -5.76 42.74
C GLY A 11 4.19 -5.49 42.16
N SER A 12 4.78 -4.28 42.20
CA SER A 12 4.25 -2.89 42.21
C SER A 12 5.42 -1.85 42.13
N ARG A 13 5.21 -0.71 41.45
CA ARG A 13 6.13 0.45 41.25
C ARG A 13 6.71 1.05 42.56
N PRO A 14 7.89 1.74 42.60
CA PRO A 14 8.03 3.19 42.23
C PRO A 14 9.41 3.66 41.64
N VAL A 15 9.48 4.59 40.66
CA VAL A 15 9.67 6.09 40.70
C VAL A 15 11.08 6.63 41.12
N HIS A 16 11.71 7.45 40.25
CA HIS A 16 12.36 8.75 40.61
C HIS A 16 12.67 9.66 39.39
N ALA A 17 13.19 10.89 39.60
CA ALA A 17 12.89 12.08 38.76
C ALA A 17 13.92 13.25 38.78
N ARG A 18 13.69 14.30 37.95
CA ARG A 18 14.39 15.65 37.87
C ARG A 18 15.77 15.58 37.13
N ARG A 19 16.46 16.63 36.61
CA ARG A 19 16.31 18.09 36.23
C ARG A 19 17.64 18.49 35.47
N SER A 20 17.91 19.63 34.80
CA SER A 20 17.19 20.72 34.07
C SER A 20 18.22 21.74 33.47
N THR A 21 17.80 22.72 32.63
CA THR A 21 18.61 23.82 31.98
C THR A 21 19.50 23.37 30.80
N GLY A 22 20.02 24.24 29.89
CA GLY A 22 20.01 25.72 29.77
C GLY A 22 20.14 26.24 28.31
N SER A 23 20.54 27.51 28.10
CA SER A 23 20.39 28.28 26.83
C SER A 23 21.73 28.70 26.18
N ALA A 24 21.78 28.79 24.82
CA ALA A 24 22.72 29.64 24.06
C ALA A 24 22.34 29.85 22.56
N LEU A 25 22.56 31.09 22.09
CA LEU A 25 22.74 31.62 20.71
C LEU A 25 23.92 32.64 20.85
N PRO A 26 24.65 33.15 19.81
CA PRO A 26 24.22 33.60 18.47
C PRO A 26 25.30 33.22 17.38
N PRO A 27 25.72 34.00 16.34
CA PRO A 27 25.18 35.20 15.65
C PRO A 27 25.09 35.08 14.10
N ARG A 28 24.96 36.23 13.40
CA ARG A 28 24.83 36.39 11.93
C ARG A 28 26.01 37.15 11.30
N CYS A 29 26.31 36.84 10.03
CA CYS A 29 26.85 37.71 8.97
C CYS A 29 26.15 37.29 7.64
N GLY A 30 26.13 38.00 6.50
CA GLY A 30 26.67 39.30 6.06
C GLY A 30 26.67 39.31 4.51
N PRO A 31 26.13 40.31 3.77
CA PRO A 31 25.78 40.14 2.34
C PRO A 31 26.68 40.85 1.30
N ALA A 32 26.35 40.66 0.01
CA ALA A 32 26.81 41.37 -1.21
C ALA A 32 28.24 41.01 -1.74
N PRO A 33 28.62 41.31 -3.01
CA PRO A 33 27.94 42.15 -4.04
C PRO A 33 27.70 41.46 -5.42
N THR A 34 27.54 42.26 -6.49
CA THR A 34 26.84 41.96 -7.78
C THR A 34 27.66 42.19 -9.07
N GLU A 35 27.11 41.70 -10.21
CA GLU A 35 27.25 42.21 -11.61
C GLU A 35 28.56 41.94 -12.44
N PRO A 36 28.58 42.12 -13.80
CA PRO A 36 27.50 42.06 -14.83
C PRO A 36 27.83 41.39 -16.20
N ASN A 37 26.76 40.97 -16.93
CA ASN A 37 26.49 41.04 -18.40
C ASN A 37 27.37 40.47 -19.57
N HIS A 38 26.68 39.69 -20.44
CA HIS A 38 26.73 39.65 -21.94
C HIS A 38 27.97 39.15 -22.74
N PRO A 39 27.86 38.80 -24.05
CA PRO A 39 26.69 38.45 -24.90
C PRO A 39 26.86 37.11 -25.69
N LEU A 40 26.02 36.82 -26.71
CA LEU A 40 26.14 35.69 -27.65
C LEU A 40 26.19 36.15 -29.13
N ASP A 41 26.96 35.41 -29.95
CA ASP A 41 27.04 35.38 -31.44
C ASP A 41 26.72 33.90 -31.83
N SER A 42 26.30 33.45 -33.03
CA SER A 42 26.55 33.99 -34.37
C SER A 42 25.63 33.45 -35.49
N ARG A 43 25.39 34.33 -36.48
CA ARG A 43 25.46 34.16 -37.95
C ARG A 43 25.02 32.85 -38.66
N ARG A 44 24.10 32.99 -39.62
CA ARG A 44 24.22 32.71 -41.10
C ARG A 44 22.83 32.97 -41.71
N GLN A 45 22.57 33.87 -42.67
CA GLN A 45 23.26 34.34 -43.89
C GLN A 45 23.22 33.35 -45.08
N VAL A 46 22.26 33.60 -45.97
CA VAL A 46 22.40 33.65 -47.45
C VAL A 46 21.27 34.53 -48.02
N ASP A 47 21.44 35.03 -49.23
CA ASP A 47 20.82 36.27 -49.74
C ASP A 47 19.78 36.02 -50.84
N PHE A 48 18.79 36.93 -50.99
CA PHE A 48 18.21 37.30 -52.29
C PHE A 48 17.50 38.67 -52.24
N GLU A 49 17.31 39.30 -53.40
CA GLU A 49 16.97 40.73 -53.53
C GLU A 49 15.48 41.06 -53.81
N ALA A 50 15.19 42.37 -53.69
CA ALA A 50 14.15 43.15 -54.37
C ALA A 50 12.66 43.06 -53.89
N GLY A 51 11.92 44.16 -54.09
CA GLY A 51 10.45 44.18 -54.02
C GLY A 51 9.81 45.24 -53.11
N SER A 52 9.90 46.53 -53.46
CA SER A 52 9.19 47.62 -52.76
C SER A 52 7.66 47.58 -52.94
N GLY A 53 6.88 47.86 -51.90
CA GLY A 53 5.44 48.16 -52.03
C GLY A 53 4.72 48.40 -50.69
N LEU A 54 4.06 49.55 -50.53
CA LEU A 54 3.24 49.85 -49.35
C LEU A 54 1.78 49.40 -49.55
N MET A 55 1.15 48.88 -48.49
CA MET A 55 -0.12 49.39 -47.93
C MET A 55 -0.63 48.50 -46.79
N THR A 56 -1.01 49.09 -45.65
CA THR A 56 -1.45 48.37 -44.45
C THR A 56 -2.96 48.43 -44.25
N ARG A 57 -3.65 47.28 -44.34
CA ARG A 57 -4.94 47.03 -43.70
C ARG A 57 -4.95 45.64 -43.04
N PRO A 58 -5.67 45.44 -41.92
CA PRO A 58 -5.45 44.29 -41.06
C PRO A 58 -6.16 43.02 -41.55
N LEU A 59 -5.58 41.86 -41.26
CA LEU A 59 -6.25 40.57 -41.38
C LEU A 59 -6.21 39.81 -40.05
N VAL A 60 -7.35 39.24 -39.66
CA VAL A 60 -7.51 38.41 -38.46
C VAL A 60 -6.65 37.15 -38.59
N ARG A 61 -5.99 36.72 -37.51
CA ARG A 61 -5.27 35.44 -37.47
C ARG A 61 -5.53 34.67 -36.18
N ALA A 62 -6.28 33.57 -36.32
CA ALA A 62 -6.38 32.49 -35.34
C ALA A 62 -5.31 31.40 -35.68
N PRO A 63 -5.14 30.31 -34.90
CA PRO A 63 -3.94 30.20 -34.06
C PRO A 63 -3.09 28.94 -34.37
N ALA A 64 -2.22 28.56 -33.41
CA ALA A 64 -1.15 27.55 -33.54
C ALA A 64 0.08 28.07 -34.35
N VAL A 65 1.31 27.60 -34.14
CA VAL A 65 1.77 26.31 -33.59
C VAL A 65 2.31 26.39 -32.15
N LEU A 66 2.14 25.29 -31.41
CA LEU A 66 2.59 25.12 -30.03
C LEU A 66 4.13 25.08 -29.93
N GLY A 67 4.74 25.95 -29.14
CA GLY A 67 6.17 25.88 -28.83
C GLY A 67 6.48 24.71 -27.90
N ILE A 68 7.28 23.75 -28.36
CA ILE A 68 7.68 22.58 -27.56
C ILE A 68 8.72 23.03 -26.52
N LEU A 69 8.27 23.28 -25.30
CA LEU A 69 9.15 23.49 -24.14
C LEU A 69 9.95 22.21 -23.87
N LYS A 70 11.27 22.27 -24.04
CA LYS A 70 12.17 21.23 -23.54
C LYS A 70 12.21 21.32 -22.01
N PRO A 71 11.94 20.24 -21.26
CA PRO A 71 12.16 20.24 -19.82
C PRO A 71 13.65 20.13 -19.53
N GLU A 72 14.24 21.19 -18.97
CA GLU A 72 15.57 21.10 -18.36
C GLU A 72 15.45 20.49 -16.96
N PHE A 73 16.20 19.41 -16.72
CA PHE A 73 16.19 18.67 -15.45
C PHE A 73 17.54 18.81 -14.75
N GLU A 74 17.55 19.33 -13.52
CA GLU A 74 18.75 19.42 -12.70
C GLU A 74 19.15 18.08 -12.04
N ALA A 75 20.40 17.99 -11.59
CA ALA A 75 21.02 16.74 -11.14
C ALA A 75 20.53 16.26 -9.76
N VAL A 76 19.69 15.22 -9.73
CA VAL A 76 19.19 14.59 -8.50
C VAL A 76 20.30 13.82 -7.75
N ARG A 77 20.81 14.38 -6.65
CA ARG A 77 21.72 13.68 -5.71
C ARG A 77 21.42 13.99 -4.23
N ARG A 78 20.29 13.52 -3.68
CA ARG A 78 20.01 13.57 -2.22
C ARG A 78 19.24 12.40 -1.60
N THR A 79 18.72 11.45 -2.38
CA THR A 79 17.92 10.31 -1.90
C THR A 79 18.68 9.36 -0.97
N ARG A 80 19.90 8.93 -1.35
CA ARG A 80 20.66 7.88 -0.65
C ARG A 80 21.05 8.12 0.83
N LEU A 81 20.79 9.30 1.41
CA LEU A 81 21.12 9.57 2.82
C LEU A 81 20.03 9.11 3.79
N HIS A 82 18.75 9.41 3.50
CA HIS A 82 17.67 8.94 4.37
C HIS A 82 17.51 7.41 4.28
N GLU A 83 17.67 6.83 3.07
CA GLU A 83 17.75 5.39 2.84
C GLU A 83 18.80 4.70 3.73
N LYS A 84 19.99 5.31 3.88
CA LYS A 84 21.06 4.77 4.72
C LYS A 84 20.74 4.85 6.22
N VAL A 85 20.15 5.96 6.66
CA VAL A 85 19.72 6.13 8.06
C VAL A 85 18.62 5.13 8.40
N ALA A 86 17.61 4.98 7.54
CA ALA A 86 16.55 3.99 7.69
C ALA A 86 17.15 2.58 7.80
N LYS A 87 18.01 2.16 6.87
CA LYS A 87 18.67 0.84 6.89
C LYS A 87 19.61 0.61 8.08
N GLN A 88 20.10 1.65 8.75
CA GLN A 88 20.87 1.50 9.98
C GLN A 88 19.97 1.29 11.21
N ILE A 89 18.81 1.94 11.27
CA ILE A 89 17.83 1.75 12.36
C ILE A 89 17.07 0.43 12.17
N GLU A 90 16.60 0.13 10.96
CA GLU A 90 16.01 -1.15 10.56
C GLU A 90 16.88 -2.33 10.98
N ARG A 91 18.19 -2.28 10.67
CA ARG A 91 19.11 -3.35 11.04
C ARG A 91 19.28 -3.47 12.55
N LEU A 92 19.31 -2.37 13.31
CA LEU A 92 19.35 -2.44 14.78
C LEU A 92 18.11 -3.10 15.38
N ILE A 93 16.92 -2.91 14.78
CA ILE A 93 15.69 -3.61 15.19
C ILE A 93 15.80 -5.11 14.87
N VAL A 94 16.23 -5.47 13.66
CA VAL A 94 16.37 -6.87 13.22
C VAL A 94 17.49 -7.62 13.97
N GLU A 95 18.58 -6.95 14.31
CA GLU A 95 19.70 -7.50 15.11
C GLU A 95 19.40 -7.52 16.63
N GLY A 96 18.21 -7.07 17.07
CA GLY A 96 17.80 -7.05 18.48
C GLY A 96 18.48 -5.98 19.34
N GLY A 97 19.21 -5.03 18.73
CA GLY A 97 19.79 -3.86 19.38
C GLY A 97 18.78 -2.73 19.66
N LEU A 98 17.56 -2.85 19.13
CA LEU A 98 16.36 -2.08 19.47
C LEU A 98 15.17 -3.06 19.54
N THR A 99 14.37 -2.99 20.59
CA THR A 99 13.30 -3.95 20.88
C THR A 99 11.90 -3.31 20.91
N PRO A 100 10.81 -4.09 20.76
CA PRO A 100 9.44 -3.56 20.80
C PRO A 100 9.15 -2.72 22.06
N GLY A 101 8.73 -1.47 21.86
CA GLY A 101 8.52 -0.50 22.94
C GLY A 101 9.72 0.41 23.25
N ASP A 102 10.91 0.16 22.70
CA ASP A 102 12.04 1.09 22.81
C ASP A 102 11.79 2.39 22.06
N LYS A 103 12.41 3.47 22.54
CA LYS A 103 12.25 4.82 21.96
C LYS A 103 13.44 5.16 21.09
N LEU A 104 13.19 5.58 19.85
CA LEU A 104 14.23 6.22 19.05
C LEU A 104 14.65 7.54 19.72
N PRO A 105 15.94 7.89 19.71
CA PRO A 105 16.39 9.22 20.10
C PRO A 105 15.62 10.32 19.34
N PRO A 106 15.39 11.51 19.94
CA PRO A 106 14.72 12.63 19.28
C PRO A 106 15.34 13.01 17.94
N GLU A 107 14.55 13.54 16.98
CA GLU A 107 15.04 13.96 15.65
C GLU A 107 16.35 14.77 15.71
N ARG A 108 16.47 15.67 16.70
CA ARG A 108 17.65 16.53 16.92
C ARG A 108 18.92 15.73 17.23
N GLU A 109 18.81 14.65 17.99
CA GLU A 109 19.93 13.80 18.39
C GLU A 109 20.32 12.86 17.25
N LEU A 110 19.34 12.27 16.56
CA LEU A 110 19.57 11.49 15.34
C LEU A 110 20.31 12.29 14.26
N CYS A 111 20.01 13.60 14.10
CA CYS A 111 20.76 14.48 13.19
C CYS A 111 22.25 14.55 13.55
N VAL A 112 22.58 14.58 14.84
CA VAL A 112 23.97 14.65 15.33
C VAL A 112 24.66 13.30 15.20
N MET A 113 23.99 12.22 15.59
CA MET A 113 24.49 10.84 15.50
C MET A 113 24.83 10.45 14.06
N PHE A 114 23.88 10.63 13.13
CA PHE A 114 24.05 10.28 11.71
C PHE A 114 24.71 11.38 10.87
N ARG A 115 24.94 12.57 11.44
CA ARG A 115 25.52 13.75 10.77
C ARG A 115 24.76 14.17 9.49
N VAL A 116 23.43 14.16 9.54
CA VAL A 116 22.53 14.52 8.43
C VAL A 116 21.56 15.64 8.81
N SER A 117 20.84 16.19 7.83
CA SER A 117 19.80 17.21 8.07
C SER A 117 18.54 16.61 8.70
N ARG A 118 17.77 17.47 9.39
CA ARG A 118 16.44 17.12 9.94
C ARG A 118 15.48 16.57 8.90
N SER A 119 15.57 17.04 7.64
CA SER A 119 14.81 16.44 6.53
C SER A 119 15.17 14.97 6.35
N SER A 120 16.46 14.63 6.17
CA SER A 120 16.86 13.23 5.98
C SER A 120 16.61 12.32 7.19
N VAL A 121 16.62 12.85 8.42
CA VAL A 121 16.14 12.09 9.60
C VAL A 121 14.63 11.84 9.52
N ARG A 122 13.83 12.87 9.24
CA ARG A 122 12.37 12.75 9.16
C ARG A 122 11.92 11.88 8.00
N ASP A 123 12.59 11.98 6.85
CA ASP A 123 12.36 11.13 5.69
C ASP A 123 12.67 9.66 6.04
N ALA A 124 13.76 9.40 6.77
CA ALA A 124 14.13 8.06 7.23
C ALA A 124 13.16 7.50 8.28
N ILE A 125 12.77 8.28 9.29
CA ILE A 125 11.74 7.90 10.26
C ILE A 125 10.44 7.58 9.52
N ARG A 126 10.03 8.42 8.58
CA ARG A 126 8.83 8.21 7.77
C ARG A 126 8.90 6.96 6.89
N THR A 127 10.09 6.59 6.39
CA THR A 127 10.30 5.28 5.73
C THR A 127 10.05 4.12 6.70
N LEU A 128 10.54 4.22 7.94
CA LEU A 128 10.35 3.19 8.97
C LEU A 128 8.91 3.11 9.48
N GLU A 129 8.21 4.25 9.61
CA GLU A 129 6.78 4.35 9.91
C GLU A 129 5.94 3.68 8.80
N LEU A 130 6.26 3.95 7.53
CA LEU A 130 5.62 3.31 6.38
C LEU A 130 5.95 1.81 6.24
N ALA A 131 7.04 1.36 6.85
CA ALA A 131 7.41 -0.05 6.96
C ALA A 131 6.83 -0.73 8.22
N GLY A 132 6.08 -0.02 9.06
CA GLY A 132 5.50 -0.54 10.30
C GLY A 132 6.50 -0.81 11.43
N LEU A 133 7.78 -0.46 11.25
CA LEU A 133 8.85 -0.75 12.21
C LEU A 133 8.85 0.19 13.42
N VAL A 134 8.30 1.40 13.27
CA VAL A 134 8.18 2.40 14.33
C VAL A 134 6.88 3.20 14.22
N GLU A 135 6.39 3.79 15.32
CA GLU A 135 5.22 4.66 15.36
C GLU A 135 5.44 5.93 16.22
N PRO A 136 4.83 7.08 15.89
CA PRO A 136 4.89 8.28 16.71
C PRO A 136 3.84 8.26 17.84
N ARG A 137 4.28 8.21 19.10
CA ARG A 137 3.41 8.25 20.30
C ARG A 137 3.39 9.64 20.95
N GLN A 138 2.18 10.13 21.26
CA GLN A 138 1.96 11.47 21.81
C GLN A 138 2.64 11.64 23.17
N GLY A 139 3.57 12.61 23.25
CA GLY A 139 4.34 12.89 24.47
C GLY A 139 5.48 11.90 24.75
N GLU A 140 5.62 10.83 23.96
CA GLU A 140 6.60 9.76 24.18
C GLU A 140 7.74 9.74 23.15
N GLY A 141 7.51 10.25 21.93
CA GLY A 141 8.46 10.21 20.82
C GLY A 141 8.12 9.10 19.82
N THR A 142 9.07 8.75 18.95
CA THR A 142 8.94 7.62 18.03
C THR A 142 9.36 6.33 18.75
N VAL A 143 8.49 5.32 18.71
CA VAL A 143 8.61 4.06 19.44
C VAL A 143 8.71 2.89 18.47
N VAL A 144 9.53 1.88 18.77
CA VAL A 144 9.69 0.65 17.99
C VAL A 144 8.46 -0.25 18.16
N CYS A 145 7.93 -0.75 17.04
CA CYS A 145 6.74 -1.61 17.01
C CYS A 145 7.06 -3.06 17.40
N ASP A 146 6.02 -3.84 17.70
CA ASP A 146 6.14 -5.30 17.88
C ASP A 146 6.16 -6.01 16.52
N VAL A 147 7.37 -6.19 15.99
CA VAL A 147 7.63 -6.85 14.70
C VAL A 147 7.66 -8.36 14.89
N SER A 148 6.50 -8.92 15.26
CA SER A 148 6.24 -10.35 15.09
C SER A 148 6.36 -10.75 13.61
N ALA A 149 6.52 -12.04 13.31
CA ALA A 149 6.58 -12.50 11.93
C ALA A 149 5.27 -12.18 11.15
N ASP A 150 4.15 -12.11 11.86
CA ASP A 150 2.83 -11.75 11.32
C ASP A 150 2.71 -10.23 11.08
N SER A 151 3.42 -9.41 11.86
CA SER A 151 3.47 -7.93 11.71
C SER A 151 4.22 -7.46 10.44
N LEU A 152 4.77 -8.37 9.61
CA LEU A 152 5.26 -8.05 8.27
C LEU A 152 4.12 -7.79 7.26
N VAL A 153 3.05 -7.09 7.70
CA VAL A 153 1.92 -6.63 6.88
C VAL A 153 2.33 -5.42 6.02
N ASN A 154 3.29 -5.70 5.14
CA ASN A 154 3.65 -5.06 3.87
C ASN A 154 3.56 -3.51 3.80
N PRO A 155 4.64 -2.79 3.42
CA PRO A 155 4.56 -1.35 3.12
C PRO A 155 3.47 -0.98 2.10
N LEU A 156 3.09 -1.92 1.22
CA LEU A 156 1.92 -1.82 0.37
C LEU A 156 0.64 -1.59 1.20
N ALA A 157 0.37 -2.38 2.24
CA ALA A 157 -0.83 -2.26 3.05
C ALA A 157 -0.93 -0.92 3.79
N ALA A 158 0.18 -0.44 4.37
CA ALA A 158 0.25 0.88 5.01
C ALA A 158 -0.09 2.04 4.03
N VAL A 159 0.29 1.91 2.76
CA VAL A 159 -0.07 2.86 1.69
C VAL A 159 -1.54 2.72 1.27
N LEU A 160 -2.05 1.48 1.19
CA LEU A 160 -3.38 1.19 0.64
C LEU A 160 -4.55 1.42 1.62
N VAL A 161 -4.32 1.58 2.92
CA VAL A 161 -5.40 1.83 3.91
C VAL A 161 -6.04 3.23 3.78
N ARG A 162 -5.42 4.18 3.08
CA ARG A 162 -5.75 5.64 3.20
C ARG A 162 -6.65 6.28 2.13
N LYS A 163 -7.23 5.56 1.14
CA LYS A 163 -8.13 6.19 0.13
C LYS A 163 -9.36 5.32 -0.22
N ARG A 164 -10.47 5.98 -0.58
CA ARG A 164 -11.65 5.31 -1.17
C ARG A 164 -11.42 4.78 -2.59
N THR A 165 -10.49 5.36 -3.36
CA THR A 165 -10.17 4.94 -4.74
C THR A 165 -9.73 3.48 -4.83
N LEU A 166 -9.09 3.00 -3.75
CA LEU A 166 -8.35 1.74 -3.72
C LEU A 166 -9.25 0.51 -3.72
N VAL A 167 -10.55 0.65 -3.46
CA VAL A 167 -11.49 -0.47 -3.57
C VAL A 167 -11.63 -0.94 -5.03
N GLY A 168 -11.66 0.00 -5.99
CA GLY A 168 -11.62 -0.34 -7.42
C GLY A 168 -10.28 -0.94 -7.82
N GLU A 169 -9.18 -0.29 -7.44
CA GLU A 169 -7.81 -0.72 -7.75
C GLU A 169 -7.52 -2.15 -7.20
N LEU A 170 -8.05 -2.49 -6.02
CA LEU A 170 -8.01 -3.85 -5.46
C LEU A 170 -8.90 -4.84 -6.22
N LEU A 171 -10.11 -4.44 -6.64
CA LEU A 171 -10.99 -5.29 -7.47
C LEU A 171 -10.38 -5.57 -8.85
N ASP A 172 -9.67 -4.61 -9.45
CA ASP A 172 -8.89 -4.80 -10.67
C ASP A 172 -7.80 -5.86 -10.50
N VAL A 173 -6.99 -5.78 -9.43
CA VAL A 173 -5.99 -6.81 -9.11
C VAL A 173 -6.63 -8.19 -8.94
N ARG A 174 -7.81 -8.29 -8.30
CA ARG A 174 -8.57 -9.55 -8.22
C ARG A 174 -9.00 -10.07 -9.59
N LYS A 175 -9.53 -9.20 -10.47
CA LYS A 175 -9.95 -9.55 -11.84
C LYS A 175 -8.77 -9.98 -12.75
N MET A 176 -7.54 -9.60 -12.40
CA MET A 176 -6.31 -10.08 -13.04
C MET A 176 -5.85 -11.44 -12.50
N ILE A 177 -5.91 -11.67 -11.18
CA ILE A 177 -5.29 -12.83 -10.51
C ILE A 177 -6.25 -14.00 -10.29
N GLU A 178 -7.46 -13.77 -9.77
CA GLU A 178 -8.35 -14.86 -9.34
C GLU A 178 -8.97 -15.67 -10.50
N PRO A 179 -9.37 -15.08 -11.64
CA PRO A 179 -9.90 -15.87 -12.76
C PRO A 179 -8.96 -16.96 -13.31
N PRO A 180 -7.68 -16.69 -13.65
CA PRO A 180 -6.76 -17.74 -14.09
C PRO A 180 -6.41 -18.74 -12.97
N LEU A 181 -6.49 -18.34 -11.69
CA LEU A 181 -6.40 -19.30 -10.58
C LEU A 181 -7.63 -20.22 -10.50
N ALA A 182 -8.84 -19.72 -10.76
CA ALA A 182 -10.04 -20.56 -10.81
C ALA A 182 -9.97 -21.60 -11.94
N ALA A 183 -9.45 -21.21 -13.11
CA ALA A 183 -9.11 -22.17 -14.17
C ALA A 183 -8.08 -23.20 -13.72
N ARG A 184 -6.95 -22.75 -13.15
CA ARG A 184 -5.87 -23.63 -12.70
C ARG A 184 -6.29 -24.55 -11.55
N ALA A 185 -7.18 -24.11 -10.67
CA ALA A 185 -7.81 -24.93 -9.63
C ALA A 185 -8.72 -26.00 -10.24
N ALA A 186 -9.54 -25.68 -11.24
CA ALA A 186 -10.33 -26.70 -11.94
C ALA A 186 -9.45 -27.80 -12.57
N SER A 187 -8.27 -27.45 -13.09
CA SER A 187 -7.31 -28.42 -13.65
C SER A 187 -6.53 -29.25 -12.62
N HIS A 188 -6.52 -28.87 -11.33
CA HIS A 188 -5.59 -29.44 -10.35
C HIS A 188 -6.18 -29.78 -8.96
N ALA A 189 -7.41 -29.36 -8.65
CA ALA A 189 -8.05 -29.62 -7.37
C ALA A 189 -8.29 -31.13 -7.16
N SER A 190 -7.92 -31.63 -5.99
CA SER A 190 -8.22 -32.99 -5.56
C SER A 190 -9.68 -33.10 -5.07
N PRO A 191 -10.22 -34.33 -4.92
CA PRO A 191 -11.53 -34.54 -4.33
C PRO A 191 -11.69 -33.92 -2.93
N GLU A 192 -10.61 -33.89 -2.14
CA GLU A 192 -10.57 -33.34 -0.78
C GLU A 192 -10.60 -31.81 -0.81
N GLU A 193 -9.84 -31.16 -1.69
CA GLU A 193 -9.87 -29.71 -1.91
C GLU A 193 -11.26 -29.26 -2.41
N ILE A 194 -11.88 -30.05 -3.29
CA ILE A 194 -13.27 -29.86 -3.74
C ILE A 194 -14.26 -29.99 -2.58
N ALA A 195 -14.16 -31.04 -1.76
CA ALA A 195 -15.04 -31.26 -0.61
C ALA A 195 -14.90 -30.14 0.44
N HIS A 196 -13.70 -29.60 0.62
CA HIS A 196 -13.49 -28.45 1.51
C HIS A 196 -14.18 -27.18 0.98
N LEU A 197 -14.10 -26.90 -0.33
CA LEU A 197 -14.86 -25.81 -0.97
C LEU A 197 -16.38 -26.02 -0.87
N GLU A 198 -16.87 -27.26 -0.89
CA GLU A 198 -18.28 -27.57 -0.64
C GLU A 198 -18.70 -27.27 0.81
N ASP A 199 -17.86 -27.55 1.81
CA ASP A 199 -18.17 -27.21 3.20
C ASP A 199 -18.16 -25.69 3.44
N ILE A 200 -17.20 -24.95 2.88
CA ILE A 200 -17.18 -23.48 2.93
C ILE A 200 -18.49 -22.92 2.35
N LEU A 201 -18.94 -23.42 1.20
CA LEU A 201 -20.24 -23.03 0.63
C LEU A 201 -21.43 -23.44 1.50
N ARG A 202 -21.39 -24.61 2.15
CA ARG A 202 -22.42 -25.05 3.09
C ARG A 202 -22.52 -24.09 4.29
N ARG A 203 -21.39 -23.64 4.84
CA ARG A 203 -21.33 -22.62 5.90
C ARG A 203 -21.83 -21.27 5.40
N GLN A 204 -21.33 -20.79 4.25
CA GLN A 204 -21.75 -19.52 3.64
C GLN A 204 -23.28 -19.49 3.42
N GLY A 205 -23.85 -20.57 2.86
CA GLY A 205 -25.28 -20.70 2.62
C GLY A 205 -26.15 -20.78 3.88
N GLN A 206 -25.59 -21.21 5.01
CA GLN A 206 -26.26 -21.15 6.32
C GLN A 206 -26.31 -19.70 6.85
N LYS A 207 -25.18 -18.97 6.82
CA LYS A 207 -25.14 -17.55 7.20
C LYS A 207 -26.04 -16.68 6.30
N VAL A 208 -26.01 -16.88 4.98
CA VAL A 208 -26.89 -16.20 4.00
C VAL A 208 -28.37 -16.36 4.37
N ARG A 209 -28.83 -17.60 4.69
CA ARG A 209 -30.23 -17.87 5.08
C ARG A 209 -30.66 -17.16 6.36
N ARG A 210 -29.71 -16.88 7.26
CA ARG A 210 -29.96 -16.14 8.52
C ARG A 210 -29.73 -14.64 8.40
N ARG A 211 -29.29 -14.15 7.24
CA ARG A 211 -28.82 -12.76 7.00
C ARG A 211 -27.60 -12.38 7.86
N GLU A 212 -26.78 -13.37 8.21
CA GLU A 212 -25.50 -13.20 8.90
C GLU A 212 -24.38 -12.87 7.90
N LEU A 213 -23.42 -12.02 8.28
CA LEU A 213 -22.29 -11.66 7.41
C LEU A 213 -21.30 -12.82 7.27
N ALA A 214 -21.19 -13.38 6.06
CA ALA A 214 -20.29 -14.49 5.76
C ALA A 214 -18.89 -14.03 5.29
N ILE A 215 -18.25 -13.13 6.06
CA ILE A 215 -16.95 -12.50 5.71
C ILE A 215 -15.82 -13.54 5.67
N GLU A 216 -15.85 -14.47 6.62
CA GLU A 216 -14.88 -15.55 6.77
C GLU A 216 -14.99 -16.48 5.56
N GLU A 217 -16.17 -17.04 5.30
CA GLU A 217 -16.40 -17.96 4.18
C GLU A 217 -16.20 -17.31 2.81
N ASP A 218 -16.54 -16.01 2.67
CA ASP A 218 -16.25 -15.23 1.47
C ASP A 218 -14.74 -15.14 1.21
N SER A 219 -13.91 -15.08 2.27
CA SER A 219 -12.45 -15.01 2.16
C SER A 219 -11.82 -16.40 2.00
N GLU A 220 -12.23 -17.36 2.83
CA GLU A 220 -11.83 -18.79 2.77
C GLU A 220 -12.04 -19.39 1.38
N PHE A 221 -13.14 -19.05 0.70
CA PHE A 221 -13.48 -19.60 -0.61
C PHE A 221 -12.46 -19.21 -1.69
N HIS A 222 -12.10 -17.92 -1.81
CA HIS A 222 -11.07 -17.51 -2.78
C HIS A 222 -9.67 -18.01 -2.39
N TYR A 223 -9.36 -18.07 -1.08
CA TYR A 223 -8.10 -18.60 -0.59
C TYR A 223 -7.92 -20.09 -0.97
N ASN A 224 -8.94 -20.91 -0.75
CA ASN A 224 -8.89 -22.33 -1.09
C ASN A 224 -8.86 -22.59 -2.61
N ILE A 225 -9.45 -21.71 -3.43
CA ILE A 225 -9.24 -21.75 -4.89
C ILE A 225 -7.77 -21.49 -5.24
N ALA A 226 -7.11 -20.54 -4.60
CA ALA A 226 -5.68 -20.28 -4.82
C ALA A 226 -4.78 -21.43 -4.32
N MET A 227 -5.15 -22.08 -3.21
CA MET A 227 -4.48 -23.29 -2.70
C MET A 227 -4.59 -24.44 -3.73
N ALA A 228 -5.80 -24.74 -4.18
CA ALA A 228 -6.07 -25.79 -5.18
C ALA A 228 -5.43 -25.50 -6.55
N ALA A 229 -5.17 -24.23 -6.87
CA ALA A 229 -4.39 -23.83 -8.05
C ALA A 229 -2.88 -24.15 -7.93
N LYS A 230 -2.37 -24.56 -6.76
CA LYS A 230 -1.02 -25.12 -6.57
C LYS A 230 0.07 -24.26 -7.21
N ASN A 231 0.15 -23.02 -6.73
CA ASN A 231 1.21 -22.04 -7.05
C ASN A 231 1.61 -21.28 -5.77
N SER A 232 2.71 -21.70 -5.15
CA SER A 232 3.21 -21.16 -3.88
C SER A 232 3.73 -19.72 -3.96
N VAL A 233 4.02 -19.19 -5.16
CA VAL A 233 4.39 -17.77 -5.33
C VAL A 233 3.14 -16.90 -5.30
N VAL A 234 2.07 -17.32 -5.99
CA VAL A 234 0.82 -16.54 -6.05
C VAL A 234 0.07 -16.58 -4.71
N LEU A 235 0.18 -17.68 -3.95
CA LEU A 235 -0.32 -17.74 -2.57
C LEU A 235 0.26 -16.63 -1.69
N LYS A 236 1.59 -16.47 -1.68
CA LYS A 236 2.27 -15.39 -0.91
C LYS A 236 1.88 -13.98 -1.33
N VAL A 237 1.47 -13.80 -2.59
CA VAL A 237 0.91 -12.52 -3.08
C VAL A 237 -0.53 -12.34 -2.61
N LEU A 238 -1.30 -13.43 -2.51
CA LEU A 238 -2.68 -13.41 -2.06
C LEU A 238 -2.83 -13.30 -0.54
N ASP A 239 -1.91 -13.80 0.28
CA ASP A 239 -1.91 -13.58 1.74
C ASP A 239 -2.01 -12.06 2.03
N VAL A 240 -1.06 -11.30 1.47
CA VAL A 240 -1.01 -9.83 1.52
C VAL A 240 -2.30 -9.18 1.00
N LEU A 241 -2.83 -9.66 -0.12
CA LEU A 241 -4.05 -9.10 -0.71
C LEU A 241 -5.31 -9.43 0.10
N MET A 242 -5.36 -10.56 0.81
CA MET A 242 -6.54 -10.95 1.58
C MET A 242 -6.67 -10.13 2.87
N ASP A 243 -5.59 -9.79 3.55
CA ASP A 243 -5.61 -8.82 4.66
C ASP A 243 -6.15 -7.45 4.22
N LEU A 244 -5.68 -6.99 3.06
CA LEU A 244 -6.14 -5.74 2.45
C LEU A 244 -7.62 -5.78 2.03
N LEU A 245 -8.04 -6.91 1.45
CA LEU A 245 -9.41 -7.12 1.05
C LEU A 245 -10.33 -7.33 2.24
N ARG A 246 -9.86 -7.82 3.40
CA ARG A 246 -10.68 -8.09 4.58
C ARG A 246 -11.46 -6.85 5.02
N ALA A 247 -10.78 -5.72 5.26
CA ALA A 247 -11.43 -4.46 5.65
C ALA A 247 -12.41 -3.93 4.57
N SER A 248 -12.17 -4.26 3.29
CA SER A 248 -13.09 -3.94 2.19
C SER A 248 -14.28 -4.91 2.10
N ARG A 249 -14.09 -6.21 2.40
CA ARG A 249 -15.13 -7.24 2.47
C ARG A 249 -16.06 -6.96 3.64
N GLU A 250 -15.53 -6.67 4.82
CA GLU A 250 -16.29 -6.32 6.04
C GLU A 250 -17.26 -5.15 5.79
N ARG A 251 -16.82 -4.11 5.07
CA ARG A 251 -17.68 -2.98 4.69
C ARG A 251 -18.67 -3.31 3.57
N SER A 252 -18.22 -4.00 2.52
CA SER A 252 -19.06 -4.26 1.32
C SER A 252 -20.08 -5.40 1.50
N LEU A 253 -19.84 -6.36 2.38
CA LEU A 253 -20.80 -7.45 2.67
C LEU A 253 -22.08 -6.96 3.35
N GLN A 254 -22.07 -5.76 3.94
CA GLN A 254 -23.24 -5.10 4.49
C GLN A 254 -24.13 -4.45 3.41
N PHE A 255 -23.68 -4.40 2.15
CA PHE A 255 -24.49 -3.86 1.06
C PHE A 255 -25.58 -4.85 0.63
N GLU A 256 -26.81 -4.36 0.56
CA GLU A 256 -28.00 -5.10 0.15
C GLU A 256 -27.78 -5.90 -1.15
N GLY A 257 -28.09 -7.20 -1.11
CA GLY A 257 -27.92 -8.12 -2.24
C GLY A 257 -26.49 -8.62 -2.50
N ARG A 258 -25.45 -8.04 -1.88
CA ARG A 258 -24.04 -8.46 -2.08
C ARG A 258 -23.83 -9.89 -1.59
N LEU A 259 -24.40 -10.24 -0.43
CA LEU A 259 -24.26 -11.54 0.22
C LEU A 259 -24.79 -12.69 -0.66
N GLU A 260 -26.02 -12.53 -1.18
CA GLU A 260 -26.68 -13.50 -2.05
C GLU A 260 -25.99 -13.63 -3.41
N LYS A 261 -25.50 -12.50 -3.97
CA LYS A 261 -24.77 -12.48 -5.25
C LYS A 261 -23.38 -13.12 -5.15
N SER A 262 -22.69 -12.96 -4.01
CA SER A 262 -21.45 -13.68 -3.71
C SER A 262 -21.70 -15.19 -3.68
N PHE A 263 -22.61 -15.66 -2.81
CA PHE A 263 -22.95 -17.08 -2.69
C PHE A 263 -23.39 -17.71 -4.03
N SER A 264 -24.21 -16.99 -4.81
CA SER A 264 -24.61 -17.42 -6.15
C SER A 264 -23.42 -17.54 -7.13
N GLY A 265 -22.47 -16.60 -7.09
CA GLY A 265 -21.25 -16.64 -7.90
C GLY A 265 -20.31 -17.77 -7.47
N HIS A 266 -20.06 -17.93 -6.17
CA HIS A 266 -19.25 -19.01 -5.62
C HIS A 266 -19.79 -20.39 -5.99
N GLN A 267 -21.12 -20.58 -5.96
CA GLN A 267 -21.75 -21.81 -6.47
C GLN A 267 -21.47 -22.06 -7.96
N GLN A 268 -21.42 -21.01 -8.81
CA GLN A 268 -21.12 -21.18 -10.24
C GLN A 268 -19.65 -21.56 -10.47
N ILE A 269 -18.74 -20.94 -9.70
CA ILE A 269 -17.31 -21.24 -9.71
C ILE A 269 -17.07 -22.68 -9.28
N LEU A 270 -17.60 -23.10 -8.13
CA LEU A 270 -17.39 -24.47 -7.64
C LEU A 270 -18.02 -25.52 -8.57
N ARG A 271 -19.20 -25.24 -9.16
CA ARG A 271 -19.78 -26.13 -10.18
C ARG A 271 -18.87 -26.33 -11.40
N ALA A 272 -18.04 -25.34 -11.77
CA ALA A 272 -17.08 -25.48 -12.86
C ALA A 272 -15.82 -26.25 -12.42
N ILE A 273 -15.28 -25.95 -11.23
CA ILE A 273 -14.16 -26.70 -10.63
C ILE A 273 -14.51 -28.18 -10.48
N LYS A 274 -15.73 -28.52 -10.00
CA LYS A 274 -16.24 -29.89 -9.88
C LYS A 274 -16.43 -30.65 -11.20
N ARG A 275 -16.36 -29.97 -12.36
CA ARG A 275 -16.35 -30.60 -13.69
C ARG A 275 -14.95 -30.62 -14.32
N HIS A 276 -13.94 -30.13 -13.61
CA HIS A 276 -12.60 -29.83 -14.15
C HIS A 276 -12.64 -28.91 -15.39
N ASP A 277 -13.68 -28.07 -15.49
CA ASP A 277 -13.95 -27.17 -16.61
C ASP A 277 -13.25 -25.82 -16.38
N ALA A 278 -11.93 -25.81 -16.62
CA ALA A 278 -11.08 -24.64 -16.41
C ALA A 278 -11.56 -23.38 -17.16
N PRO A 279 -11.97 -23.43 -18.45
CA PRO A 279 -12.51 -22.26 -19.13
C PRO A 279 -13.82 -21.74 -18.50
N ALA A 280 -14.71 -22.60 -18.00
CA ALA A 280 -15.89 -22.12 -17.27
C ALA A 280 -15.56 -21.59 -15.88
N ALA A 281 -14.55 -22.13 -15.20
CA ALA A 281 -14.13 -21.67 -13.87
C ALA A 281 -13.54 -20.25 -13.94
N GLU A 282 -12.70 -19.94 -14.94
CA GLU A 282 -12.26 -18.56 -15.19
C GLU A 282 -13.45 -17.64 -15.44
N ARG A 283 -14.34 -17.99 -16.40
CA ARG A 283 -15.50 -17.15 -16.76
C ARG A 283 -16.41 -16.91 -15.56
N ALA A 284 -16.67 -17.95 -14.74
CA ALA A 284 -17.50 -17.83 -13.54
C ALA A 284 -16.86 -16.91 -12.49
N MET A 285 -15.54 -17.00 -12.29
CA MET A 285 -14.83 -16.13 -11.35
C MET A 285 -14.80 -14.67 -11.84
N ARG A 286 -14.47 -14.43 -13.11
CA ARG A 286 -14.48 -13.10 -13.73
C ARG A 286 -15.84 -12.44 -13.59
N GLN A 287 -16.91 -13.13 -13.99
CA GLN A 287 -18.29 -12.64 -13.85
C GLN A 287 -18.74 -12.46 -12.40
N HIS A 288 -18.24 -13.25 -11.45
CA HIS A 288 -18.53 -13.03 -10.02
C HIS A 288 -17.92 -11.71 -9.56
N LEU A 289 -16.64 -11.46 -9.88
CA LEU A 289 -15.94 -10.23 -9.48
C LEU A 289 -16.58 -8.98 -10.08
N GLU A 290 -16.91 -9.01 -11.37
CA GLU A 290 -17.62 -7.92 -12.08
C GLU A 290 -18.97 -7.59 -11.42
N LYS A 291 -19.76 -8.62 -11.05
CA LYS A 291 -21.06 -8.44 -10.38
C LYS A 291 -20.91 -7.89 -8.95
N ILE A 292 -19.83 -8.23 -8.25
CA ILE A 292 -19.53 -7.69 -6.90
C ILE A 292 -19.03 -6.24 -7.00
N GLU A 293 -18.20 -5.94 -7.99
CA GLU A 293 -17.74 -4.59 -8.31
C GLU A 293 -18.89 -3.65 -8.64
N GLU A 294 -19.83 -4.05 -9.51
CA GLU A 294 -21.04 -3.28 -9.79
C GLU A 294 -21.82 -2.89 -8.52
N ILE A 295 -21.97 -3.82 -7.57
CA ILE A 295 -22.72 -3.60 -6.32
C ILE A 295 -21.96 -2.65 -5.40
N ILE A 296 -20.63 -2.74 -5.38
CA ILE A 296 -19.77 -1.87 -4.57
C ILE A 296 -19.74 -0.45 -5.13
N LEU A 297 -19.50 -0.28 -6.44
CA LEU A 297 -19.43 1.03 -7.09
C LEU A 297 -20.77 1.78 -7.09
N LYS A 298 -21.91 1.07 -7.07
CA LYS A 298 -23.26 1.67 -6.91
C LYS A 298 -23.59 2.10 -5.46
N LYS A 299 -22.66 1.94 -4.51
CA LYS A 299 -22.86 2.19 -3.07
C LYS A 299 -21.67 2.95 -2.42
N LEU A 300 -20.76 3.53 -3.21
CA LEU A 300 -19.58 4.31 -2.77
C LEU A 300 -19.75 5.83 -2.99
#